data_AF-A0A9D9MCK6-F1
#
_entry.id   AF-A0A9D9MCK6-F1
#
_cell.length_a   1.000
_cell.length_b   1.000
_cell.length_c   1.000
_cell.angle_alpha   90.00
_cell.angle_beta   90.00
_cell.angle_gamma   90.00
#
_symmetry.space_group_name_H-M   'P 1'
#
loop_
_entity.id
_entity.type
_entity.pdbx_description
1 polymer ?
#
loop_
_entity_poly.entity_id
_entity_poly.type
_entity_poly.pdbx_seq_one_letter_code
_entity_poly.pdbx_strand_id
1 'polypeptide(L)'
;MRRYVVFLLLALLPLTASAQMRDTLRVLCIGNSFTYVCEAHQKLVDLAASEGHHIVMNAQYVGGFTFGRHLQRDETLNAIERPGPQDAFDAVFLQNQSQLHARYATDPDRYAYVLADAKELSGRVRQYSPQARIYLESTWSYPASDCGGFGSLEAFDANSDRGTELLAKACGARVSYIGKAFARARAAAPDIELLADDAKHQNDYGSYLKACVNYLLLYGERFDARAASCGLDPAKCARLRAVAEEVVLAGDPDAAFAVRPANYAGKTVRFKALLYYATNVEEAHRQFALQAIDFFRKLTDGNGWELDVTQDLAESGDLSRYDLIIMPNAAPGSARERSLFEKYMEDGGGWLGFHAAGYNDRSTGWDWFRTFLGGVSFRCNNWPPQPALVQVEGHSHAINRNLPDRFVAPATEFYQWQPDLRSNPDVTVLASLAPENFPMGLKDIVYGGDWPLVWSNGRYRMVYINMGHGDACFSDATQNLLFVNALRWVVSTSPKGDPFQ
;
A
#
# COMPACT_ATOMS: atom_id res chain seq x y z
N MET A 1 -13.40 -57.61 -38.98
CA MET A 1 -12.33 -57.14 -38.06
C MET A 1 -11.44 -56.14 -38.78
N ARG A 2 -11.56 -54.85 -38.48
CA ARG A 2 -10.55 -53.82 -38.77
C ARG A 2 -10.45 -52.93 -37.53
N ARG A 3 -9.31 -53.01 -36.83
CA ARG A 3 -8.99 -52.18 -35.67
C ARG A 3 -8.39 -50.88 -36.18
N TYR A 4 -8.96 -49.75 -35.81
CA TYR A 4 -8.31 -48.44 -35.95
C TYR A 4 -7.58 -48.13 -34.64
N VAL A 5 -6.27 -47.93 -34.73
CA VAL A 5 -5.43 -47.42 -33.65
C VAL A 5 -5.37 -45.90 -33.83
N VAL A 6 -5.89 -45.14 -32.87
CA VAL A 6 -5.76 -43.68 -32.83
C VAL A 6 -4.51 -43.36 -32.01
N PHE A 7 -3.52 -42.75 -32.64
CA PHE A 7 -2.39 -42.11 -31.96
C PHE A 7 -2.85 -40.72 -31.49
N LEU A 8 -2.92 -40.50 -30.17
CA LEU A 8 -3.00 -39.16 -29.59
C LEU A 8 -1.58 -38.61 -29.44
N LEU A 9 -1.22 -37.62 -30.26
CA LEU A 9 -0.07 -36.76 -30.03
C LEU A 9 -0.44 -35.74 -28.93
N LEU A 10 0.09 -35.94 -27.73
CA LEU A 10 0.11 -34.92 -26.68
C LEU A 10 1.17 -33.88 -27.03
N ALA A 11 0.75 -32.75 -27.57
CA ALA A 11 1.58 -31.57 -27.66
C ALA A 11 1.76 -30.99 -26.25
N LEU A 12 2.97 -31.06 -25.70
CA LEU A 12 3.39 -30.31 -24.52
C LEU A 12 3.41 -28.82 -24.90
N LEU A 13 2.33 -28.11 -24.57
CA LEU A 13 2.34 -26.65 -24.54
C LEU A 13 3.24 -26.21 -23.37
N PRO A 14 4.16 -25.25 -23.58
CA PRO A 14 4.93 -24.70 -22.47
C PRO A 14 3.97 -24.02 -21.49
N LEU A 15 4.00 -24.44 -20.22
CA LEU A 15 3.40 -23.66 -19.14
C LEU A 15 4.10 -22.31 -19.12
N THR A 16 3.45 -21.28 -19.65
CA THR A 16 3.78 -19.91 -19.31
C THR A 16 3.32 -19.71 -17.88
N ALA A 17 4.26 -19.54 -16.96
CA ALA A 17 3.93 -19.03 -15.63
C ALA A 17 3.32 -17.65 -15.83
N SER A 18 1.99 -17.53 -15.64
CA SER A 18 1.36 -16.22 -15.50
C SER A 18 1.94 -15.60 -14.24
N ALA A 19 2.64 -14.46 -14.36
CA ALA A 19 3.09 -13.69 -13.21
C ALA A 19 1.88 -13.41 -12.31
N GLN A 20 1.94 -13.89 -11.07
CA GLN A 20 0.92 -13.61 -10.08
C GLN A 20 0.95 -12.11 -9.76
N MET A 21 -0.18 -11.42 -9.90
CA MET A 21 -0.28 -10.00 -9.58
C MET A 21 0.02 -9.78 -8.09
N ARG A 22 0.96 -8.88 -7.82
CA ARG A 22 1.47 -8.61 -6.46
C ARG A 22 0.68 -7.52 -5.75
N ASP A 23 0.15 -6.57 -6.51
CA ASP A 23 -0.61 -5.42 -6.03
C ASP A 23 -1.66 -4.97 -7.05
N THR A 24 -2.49 -4.01 -6.66
CA THR A 24 -3.41 -3.32 -7.56
C THR A 24 -3.43 -1.84 -7.23
N LEU A 25 -3.24 -0.97 -8.23
CA LEU A 25 -3.40 0.47 -8.11
C LEU A 25 -4.57 0.97 -8.95
N ARG A 26 -5.35 1.88 -8.39
CA ARG A 26 -6.40 2.62 -9.06
C ARG A 26 -5.84 3.97 -9.51
N VAL A 27 -5.82 4.19 -10.82
CA VAL A 27 -5.16 5.36 -11.41
C VAL A 27 -6.17 6.18 -12.21
N LEU A 28 -6.25 7.48 -11.94
CA LEU A 28 -7.00 8.43 -12.75
C LEU A 28 -6.04 9.24 -13.62
N CYS A 29 -6.34 9.36 -14.91
CA CYS A 29 -5.57 10.18 -15.83
C CYS A 29 -6.48 11.24 -16.46
N ILE A 30 -6.11 12.51 -16.35
CA ILE A 30 -6.84 13.64 -16.92
C ILE A 30 -5.90 14.41 -17.85
N GLY A 31 -6.30 14.57 -19.11
CA GLY A 31 -5.49 15.28 -20.09
C GLY A 31 -6.07 15.33 -21.49
N ASN A 32 -5.18 15.47 -22.46
CA ASN A 32 -5.52 15.67 -23.87
C ASN A 32 -4.68 14.76 -24.79
N SER A 33 -4.48 15.14 -26.05
CA SER A 33 -3.77 14.32 -27.05
C SER A 33 -2.33 13.98 -26.64
N PHE A 34 -1.67 14.81 -25.82
CA PHE A 34 -0.34 14.52 -25.26
C PHE A 34 -0.37 13.43 -24.16
N THR A 35 -1.57 12.98 -23.81
CA THR A 35 -1.83 11.95 -22.82
C THR A 35 -2.28 10.64 -23.49
N TYR A 36 -3.21 10.69 -24.45
CA TYR A 36 -3.81 9.46 -25.01
C TYR A 36 -3.29 8.99 -26.38
N VAL A 37 -2.62 9.85 -27.16
CA VAL A 37 -2.15 9.46 -28.51
C VAL A 37 -1.19 8.26 -28.41
N CYS A 38 -1.30 7.34 -29.37
CA CYS A 38 -0.59 6.07 -29.38
C CYS A 38 -0.78 5.25 -28.08
N GLU A 39 -1.98 5.33 -27.51
CA GLU A 39 -2.43 4.50 -26.38
C GLU A 39 -1.46 4.50 -25.18
N ALA A 40 -0.87 5.65 -24.85
CA ALA A 40 0.20 5.72 -23.85
C ALA A 40 -0.19 5.12 -22.49
N HIS A 41 -1.46 5.27 -22.08
CA HIS A 41 -1.95 4.69 -20.83
C HIS A 41 -2.20 3.18 -20.90
N GLN A 42 -2.56 2.65 -22.08
CA GLN A 42 -2.61 1.20 -22.25
C GLN A 42 -1.20 0.61 -22.17
N LYS A 43 -0.21 1.27 -22.79
CA LYS A 43 1.20 0.87 -22.68
C LYS A 43 1.68 0.86 -21.22
N LEU A 44 1.22 1.81 -20.38
CA LEU A 44 1.48 1.79 -18.93
C LEU A 44 0.86 0.57 -18.25
N VAL A 45 -0.41 0.24 -18.56
CA VAL A 45 -1.10 -0.94 -18.01
C VAL A 45 -0.37 -2.23 -18.42
N ASP A 46 0.01 -2.36 -19.69
CA ASP A 46 0.71 -3.54 -20.21
C ASP A 46 2.10 -3.70 -19.59
N LEU A 47 2.82 -2.59 -19.44
CA LEU A 47 4.14 -2.56 -18.80
C LEU A 47 4.02 -2.98 -17.33
N ALA A 48 3.07 -2.40 -16.60
CA ALA A 48 2.81 -2.77 -15.20
C ALA A 48 2.45 -4.25 -15.04
N ALA A 49 1.56 -4.75 -15.90
CA ALA A 49 1.16 -6.17 -15.89
C ALA A 49 2.34 -7.10 -16.15
N SER A 50 3.26 -6.73 -17.06
CA SER A 50 4.45 -7.54 -17.35
C SER A 50 5.42 -7.63 -16.16
N GLU A 51 5.40 -6.62 -15.29
CA GLU A 51 6.23 -6.54 -14.08
C GLU A 51 5.51 -7.10 -12.84
N GLY A 52 4.29 -7.63 -13.01
CA GLY A 52 3.53 -8.27 -11.93
C GLY A 52 2.60 -7.33 -11.16
N HIS A 53 2.28 -6.16 -11.68
CA HIS A 53 1.36 -5.19 -11.06
C HIS A 53 0.06 -5.07 -11.85
N HIS A 54 -1.04 -4.79 -11.15
CA HIS A 54 -2.33 -4.54 -11.80
C HIS A 54 -2.73 -3.06 -11.68
N ILE A 55 -3.18 -2.45 -12.79
CA ILE A 55 -3.69 -1.07 -12.81
C ILE A 55 -5.17 -1.08 -13.22
N VAL A 56 -6.02 -0.55 -12.35
CA VAL A 56 -7.40 -0.20 -12.69
C VAL A 56 -7.40 1.27 -13.13
N MET A 57 -7.50 1.49 -14.44
CA MET A 57 -7.38 2.82 -15.05
C MET A 57 -8.75 3.49 -15.25
N ASN A 58 -8.87 4.75 -14.84
CA ASN A 58 -9.92 5.68 -15.29
C ASN A 58 -9.27 6.83 -16.06
N ALA A 59 -9.85 7.22 -17.18
CA ALA A 59 -9.26 8.14 -18.12
C ALA A 59 -10.27 9.20 -18.57
N GLN A 60 -9.90 10.47 -18.47
CA GLN A 60 -10.69 11.62 -18.91
C GLN A 60 -9.88 12.43 -19.92
N TYR A 61 -10.07 12.10 -21.19
CA TYR A 61 -9.26 12.65 -22.28
C TYR A 61 -10.09 13.46 -23.27
N VAL A 62 -9.66 14.69 -23.56
CA VAL A 62 -10.24 15.49 -24.63
C VAL A 62 -9.16 16.27 -25.37
N GLY A 63 -9.10 16.14 -26.70
CA GLY A 63 -8.08 16.79 -27.53
C GLY A 63 -8.00 18.31 -27.30
N GLY A 64 -6.77 18.81 -27.11
CA GLY A 64 -6.48 20.23 -26.89
C GLY A 64 -7.00 20.85 -25.58
N PHE A 65 -7.51 20.06 -24.63
CA PHE A 65 -8.04 20.60 -23.38
C PHE A 65 -6.95 21.16 -22.46
N THR A 66 -7.34 22.22 -21.75
CA THR A 66 -6.60 22.77 -20.61
C THR A 66 -7.23 22.27 -19.31
N PHE A 67 -6.56 22.46 -18.17
CA PHE A 67 -7.15 22.21 -16.85
C PHE A 67 -8.48 22.95 -16.64
N GLY A 68 -8.56 24.25 -16.96
CA GLY A 68 -9.80 25.01 -16.87
C GLY A 68 -10.95 24.45 -17.70
N ARG A 69 -10.68 23.81 -18.86
CA ARG A 69 -11.73 23.13 -19.65
C ARG A 69 -12.18 21.81 -19.01
N HIS A 70 -11.27 21.07 -18.39
CA HIS A 70 -11.62 19.89 -17.61
C HIS A 70 -12.49 20.23 -16.39
N LEU A 71 -12.22 21.37 -15.75
CA LEU A 71 -13.03 21.89 -14.64
C LEU A 71 -14.45 22.29 -15.03
N GLN A 72 -14.72 22.44 -16.33
CA GLN A 72 -16.06 22.74 -16.86
C GLN A 72 -16.79 21.49 -17.35
N ARG A 73 -16.18 20.30 -17.25
CA ARG A 73 -16.71 19.06 -17.81
C ARG A 73 -17.22 18.13 -16.72
N ASP A 74 -18.52 17.88 -16.72
CA ASP A 74 -19.20 17.03 -15.74
C ASP A 74 -18.59 15.64 -15.64
N GLU A 75 -18.18 15.01 -16.74
CA GLU A 75 -17.60 13.67 -16.67
C GLU A 75 -16.21 13.68 -16.01
N THR A 76 -15.46 14.77 -16.15
CA THR A 76 -14.16 14.89 -15.45
C THR A 76 -14.39 15.12 -13.96
N LEU A 77 -15.33 15.99 -13.60
CA LEU A 77 -15.67 16.24 -12.20
C LEU A 77 -16.28 15.00 -11.53
N ASN A 78 -17.21 14.31 -12.20
CA ASN A 78 -17.81 13.07 -11.69
C ASN A 78 -16.76 11.98 -11.48
N ALA A 79 -15.78 11.85 -12.37
CA ALA A 79 -14.68 10.90 -12.19
C ALA A 79 -13.86 11.21 -10.93
N ILE A 80 -13.66 12.49 -10.58
CA ILE A 80 -12.92 12.90 -9.38
C ILE A 80 -13.78 12.78 -8.11
N GLU A 81 -15.04 13.23 -8.16
CA GLU A 81 -15.86 13.51 -6.98
C GLU A 81 -16.74 12.35 -6.55
N ARG A 82 -16.97 11.40 -7.44
CA ARG A 82 -17.85 10.25 -7.18
C ARG A 82 -17.16 8.93 -7.52
N PRO A 83 -15.92 8.68 -7.05
CA PRO A 83 -15.28 7.42 -7.36
C PRO A 83 -16.11 6.25 -6.80
N GLY A 84 -16.68 6.37 -5.60
CA GLY A 84 -17.27 5.27 -4.81
C GLY A 84 -16.39 4.99 -3.57
N PRO A 85 -16.91 4.50 -2.44
CA PRO A 85 -16.12 4.34 -1.20
C PRO A 85 -14.92 3.38 -1.32
N GLN A 86 -15.03 2.36 -2.20
CA GLN A 86 -13.94 1.42 -2.51
C GLN A 86 -13.16 1.80 -3.78
N ASP A 87 -13.45 2.99 -4.32
CA ASP A 87 -13.03 3.36 -5.66
C ASP A 87 -12.10 4.56 -5.72
N ALA A 88 -11.74 5.14 -4.57
CA ALA A 88 -10.77 6.22 -4.45
C ALA A 88 -9.46 5.86 -5.17
N PHE A 89 -8.82 6.85 -5.79
CA PHE A 89 -7.61 6.63 -6.57
C PHE A 89 -6.37 6.62 -5.68
N ASP A 90 -5.42 5.74 -6.01
CA ASP A 90 -4.09 5.69 -5.40
C ASP A 90 -3.13 6.70 -6.07
N ALA A 91 -3.38 7.01 -7.34
CA ALA A 91 -2.60 7.96 -8.10
C ALA A 91 -3.45 8.72 -9.13
N VAL A 92 -3.12 9.99 -9.35
CA VAL A 92 -3.75 10.83 -10.38
C VAL A 92 -2.70 11.53 -11.22
N PHE A 93 -2.72 11.32 -12.54
CA PHE A 93 -1.91 12.05 -13.50
C PHE A 93 -2.72 13.19 -14.12
N LEU A 94 -2.20 14.42 -14.04
CA LEU A 94 -2.81 15.63 -14.56
C LEU A 94 -1.89 16.25 -15.63
N GLN A 95 -2.38 16.33 -16.86
CA GLN A 95 -1.68 16.93 -17.97
C GLN A 95 -2.44 18.13 -18.54
N ASN A 96 -1.80 19.31 -18.52
CA ASN A 96 -2.35 20.53 -19.11
C ASN A 96 -1.90 20.70 -20.56
N GLN A 97 -2.47 21.66 -21.29
CA GLN A 97 -2.06 21.93 -22.68
C GLN A 97 -0.54 22.12 -22.81
N SER A 98 0.01 21.62 -23.93
CA SER A 98 1.43 21.34 -24.16
C SER A 98 2.43 22.49 -23.95
N GLN A 99 1.97 23.73 -23.88
CA GLN A 99 2.82 24.92 -23.70
C GLN A 99 2.53 25.63 -22.38
N LEU A 100 1.38 25.37 -21.71
CA LEU A 100 0.91 26.23 -20.63
C LEU A 100 1.80 26.23 -19.40
N HIS A 101 2.42 25.10 -19.05
CA HIS A 101 3.39 25.09 -17.95
C HIS A 101 4.62 25.94 -18.31
N ALA A 102 5.15 25.79 -19.52
CA ALA A 102 6.26 26.60 -20.01
C ALA A 102 5.91 28.10 -20.09
N ARG A 103 4.70 28.45 -20.54
CA ARG A 103 4.21 29.83 -20.58
C ARG A 103 4.05 30.42 -19.18
N TYR A 104 3.56 29.64 -18.22
CA TYR A 104 3.50 30.02 -16.82
C TYR A 104 4.88 30.32 -16.24
N ALA A 105 5.92 29.56 -16.60
CA ALA A 105 7.29 29.84 -16.17
C ALA A 105 7.83 31.18 -16.69
N THR A 106 7.43 31.57 -17.92
CA THR A 106 7.88 32.81 -18.56
C THR A 106 7.14 34.07 -18.10
N ASP A 107 5.85 33.96 -17.78
CA ASP A 107 5.00 35.09 -17.40
C ASP A 107 3.90 34.62 -16.41
N PRO A 108 4.25 34.43 -15.12
CA PRO A 108 3.33 33.90 -14.12
C PRO A 108 2.06 34.74 -13.92
N ASP A 109 2.14 36.05 -14.15
CA ASP A 109 1.01 36.98 -13.96
C ASP A 109 -0.02 36.80 -15.08
N ARG A 110 0.43 36.79 -16.34
CA ARG A 110 -0.46 36.57 -17.48
C ARG A 110 -1.09 35.19 -17.48
N TYR A 111 -0.35 34.18 -17.00
CA TYR A 111 -0.77 32.79 -16.96
C TYR A 111 -1.19 32.32 -15.57
N ALA A 112 -1.55 33.24 -14.66
CA ALA A 112 -1.93 32.92 -13.28
C ALA A 112 -3.10 31.90 -13.19
N TYR A 113 -3.98 31.89 -14.18
CA TYR A 113 -5.08 30.93 -14.29
C TYR A 113 -4.59 29.48 -14.38
N VAL A 114 -3.40 29.22 -14.95
CA VAL A 114 -2.83 27.87 -15.04
C VAL A 114 -2.58 27.29 -13.64
N LEU A 115 -2.07 28.12 -12.72
CA LEU A 115 -1.89 27.73 -11.32
C LEU A 115 -3.23 27.59 -10.60
N ALA A 116 -4.17 28.51 -10.84
CA ALA A 116 -5.49 28.46 -10.22
C ALA A 116 -6.22 27.15 -10.59
N ASP A 117 -6.25 26.81 -11.88
CA ASP A 117 -6.89 25.58 -12.38
C ASP A 117 -6.20 24.32 -11.86
N ALA A 118 -4.85 24.32 -11.78
CA ALA A 118 -4.09 23.19 -11.22
C ALA A 118 -4.38 23.00 -9.72
N LYS A 119 -4.50 24.09 -8.95
CA LYS A 119 -4.88 24.04 -7.54
C LYS A 119 -6.30 23.51 -7.35
N GLU A 120 -7.23 23.94 -8.19
CA GLU A 120 -8.63 23.50 -8.12
C GLU A 120 -8.75 22.00 -8.41
N LEU A 121 -8.17 21.51 -9.51
CA LEU A 121 -8.19 20.07 -9.84
C LEU A 121 -7.52 19.23 -8.74
N SER A 122 -6.33 19.63 -8.29
CA SER A 122 -5.61 18.89 -7.24
C SER A 122 -6.32 18.97 -5.88
N GLY A 123 -6.99 20.07 -5.57
CA GLY A 123 -7.82 20.24 -4.38
C GLY A 123 -9.00 19.27 -4.37
N ARG A 124 -9.73 19.16 -5.49
CA ARG A 124 -10.83 18.19 -5.63
C ARG A 124 -10.35 16.75 -5.50
N VAL A 125 -9.23 16.41 -6.16
CA VAL A 125 -8.63 15.07 -6.00
C VAL A 125 -8.33 14.77 -4.54
N ARG A 126 -7.75 15.69 -3.78
CA ARG A 126 -7.48 15.49 -2.34
C ARG A 126 -8.75 15.34 -1.50
N GLN A 127 -9.81 16.06 -1.86
CA GLN A 127 -11.07 15.99 -1.14
C GLN A 127 -11.70 14.60 -1.25
N TYR A 128 -11.64 13.97 -2.43
CA TYR A 128 -12.36 12.72 -2.72
C TYR A 128 -11.45 11.48 -2.81
N SER A 129 -10.15 11.66 -2.91
CA SER A 129 -9.12 10.61 -2.86
C SER A 129 -7.94 11.13 -2.03
N PRO A 130 -8.10 11.28 -0.69
CA PRO A 130 -7.13 11.95 0.16
C PRO A 130 -5.76 11.25 0.23
N GLN A 131 -5.69 9.96 -0.10
CA GLN A 131 -4.46 9.19 -0.14
C GLN A 131 -3.79 9.21 -1.53
N ALA A 132 -4.43 9.80 -2.55
CA ALA A 132 -3.92 9.79 -3.91
C ALA A 132 -2.61 10.57 -4.04
N ARG A 133 -1.63 9.95 -4.69
CA ARG A 133 -0.44 10.65 -5.19
C ARG A 133 -0.79 11.43 -6.45
N ILE A 134 -0.67 12.75 -6.41
CA ILE A 134 -0.97 13.62 -7.57
C ILE A 134 0.33 13.91 -8.32
N TYR A 135 0.32 13.66 -9.64
CA TYR A 135 1.42 13.91 -10.55
C TYR A 135 1.01 14.93 -11.62
N LEU A 136 1.74 16.04 -11.71
CA LEU A 136 1.65 16.95 -12.84
C LEU A 136 2.61 16.50 -13.93
N GLU A 137 2.08 16.19 -15.11
CA GLU A 137 2.89 15.78 -16.24
C GLU A 137 3.53 16.98 -16.91
N SER A 138 4.87 16.99 -16.94
CA SER A 138 5.59 17.86 -17.86
C SER A 138 5.40 17.34 -19.29
N THR A 139 5.08 18.22 -20.21
CA THR A 139 5.09 17.88 -21.64
C THR A 139 6.49 18.05 -22.22
N TRP A 140 6.69 17.59 -23.45
CA TRP A 140 7.98 17.66 -24.16
C TRP A 140 8.05 18.85 -25.11
N SER A 141 9.28 19.31 -25.37
CA SER A 141 9.54 20.22 -26.49
C SER A 141 9.35 19.52 -27.83
N TYR A 142 8.97 20.30 -28.85
CA TYR A 142 8.75 19.82 -30.19
C TYR A 142 9.06 20.91 -31.22
N PRO A 143 9.51 20.59 -32.46
CA PRO A 143 9.91 21.61 -33.45
C PRO A 143 8.77 22.48 -34.00
N ALA A 144 7.55 21.94 -34.07
CA ALA A 144 6.42 22.63 -34.67
C ALA A 144 6.16 24.01 -34.04
N SER A 145 5.71 24.96 -34.87
CA SER A 145 5.36 26.33 -34.47
C SER A 145 6.48 27.07 -33.72
N ASP A 146 7.70 27.05 -34.26
CA ASP A 146 8.88 27.71 -33.67
C ASP A 146 9.17 27.24 -32.24
N CYS A 147 9.31 25.92 -32.08
CA CYS A 147 9.45 25.27 -30.79
C CYS A 147 8.32 25.65 -29.83
N GLY A 148 7.07 25.64 -30.31
CA GLY A 148 5.91 26.09 -29.56
C GLY A 148 5.90 27.59 -29.22
N GLY A 149 6.67 28.40 -29.95
CA GLY A 149 6.87 29.84 -29.76
C GLY A 149 7.86 30.18 -28.64
N PHE A 150 8.85 29.33 -28.44
CA PHE A 150 9.96 29.52 -27.49
C PHE A 150 11.32 29.64 -28.20
N GLY A 151 11.36 29.57 -29.54
CA GLY A 151 12.55 29.81 -30.37
C GLY A 151 13.57 28.68 -30.41
N SER A 152 13.63 27.82 -29.40
CA SER A 152 14.48 26.62 -29.39
C SER A 152 13.90 25.50 -28.53
N LEU A 153 14.26 24.25 -28.83
CA LEU A 153 13.86 23.08 -28.03
C LEU A 153 14.40 23.20 -26.60
N GLU A 154 15.63 23.70 -26.44
CA GLU A 154 16.26 23.90 -25.13
C GLU A 154 15.50 24.91 -24.27
N ALA A 155 15.13 26.06 -24.85
CA ALA A 155 14.32 27.05 -24.14
C ALA A 155 12.93 26.48 -23.77
N PHE A 156 12.32 25.69 -24.65
CA PHE A 156 11.03 25.07 -24.36
C PHE A 156 11.16 24.02 -23.25
N ASP A 157 12.15 23.12 -23.31
CA ASP A 157 12.40 22.11 -22.27
C ASP A 157 12.64 22.79 -20.91
N ALA A 158 13.53 23.78 -20.84
CA ALA A 158 13.85 24.49 -19.59
C ALA A 158 12.63 25.19 -18.98
N ASN A 159 11.78 25.82 -19.80
CA ASN A 159 10.56 26.45 -19.31
C ASN A 159 9.49 25.43 -18.91
N SER A 160 9.36 24.31 -19.64
CA SER A 160 8.43 23.23 -19.32
C SER A 160 8.74 22.59 -17.97
N ASP A 161 10.01 22.27 -17.72
CA ASP A 161 10.49 21.73 -16.46
C ASP A 161 10.23 22.71 -15.31
N ARG A 162 10.74 23.96 -15.43
CA ARG A 162 10.56 25.00 -14.41
C ARG A 162 9.08 25.27 -14.11
N GLY A 163 8.26 25.37 -15.15
CA GLY A 163 6.84 25.66 -15.01
C GLY A 163 6.10 24.55 -14.28
N THR A 164 6.38 23.30 -14.65
CA THR A 164 5.75 22.14 -14.02
C THR A 164 6.19 22.00 -12.56
N GLU A 165 7.45 22.25 -12.24
CA GLU A 165 7.97 22.25 -10.86
C GLU A 165 7.31 23.31 -9.98
N LEU A 166 7.16 24.54 -10.49
CA LEU A 166 6.50 25.63 -9.77
C LEU A 166 5.04 25.28 -9.47
N LEU A 167 4.32 24.77 -10.48
CA LEU A 167 2.92 24.33 -10.33
C LEU A 167 2.82 23.17 -9.35
N ALA A 168 3.66 22.14 -9.49
CA ALA A 168 3.64 20.96 -8.64
C ALA A 168 3.89 21.32 -7.18
N LYS A 169 4.89 22.16 -6.91
CA LYS A 169 5.18 22.68 -5.57
C LYS A 169 3.98 23.42 -4.99
N ALA A 170 3.38 24.34 -5.75
CA ALA A 170 2.25 25.14 -5.28
C ALA A 170 0.96 24.33 -5.10
N CYS A 171 0.84 23.22 -5.83
CA CYS A 171 -0.27 22.29 -5.73
C CYS A 171 -0.01 21.17 -4.73
N GLY A 172 1.16 21.04 -4.09
CA GLY A 172 1.52 19.88 -3.25
C GLY A 172 1.56 18.55 -4.02
N ALA A 173 1.83 18.61 -5.32
CA ALA A 173 1.90 17.48 -6.25
C ALA A 173 3.36 17.14 -6.57
N ARG A 174 3.57 16.02 -7.26
CA ARG A 174 4.86 15.59 -7.81
C ARG A 174 4.93 15.90 -9.30
N VAL A 175 6.13 15.96 -9.86
CA VAL A 175 6.33 16.12 -11.31
C VAL A 175 6.50 14.74 -11.95
N SER A 176 5.81 14.51 -13.06
CA SER A 176 6.18 13.46 -14.01
C SER A 176 7.05 14.07 -15.10
N TYR A 177 8.37 13.80 -15.02
CA TYR A 177 9.43 14.41 -15.83
C TYR A 177 9.52 13.83 -17.26
N ILE A 178 8.38 13.67 -17.94
CA ILE A 178 8.30 13.15 -19.31
C ILE A 178 9.04 14.07 -20.29
N GLY A 179 8.92 15.40 -20.16
CA GLY A 179 9.65 16.34 -21.01
C GLY A 179 11.16 16.15 -20.96
N LYS A 180 11.70 16.05 -19.74
CA LYS A 180 13.12 15.75 -19.49
C LYS A 180 13.54 14.38 -20.04
N ALA A 181 12.68 13.36 -19.95
CA ALA A 181 12.92 12.05 -20.56
C ALA A 181 13.00 12.13 -22.09
N PHE A 182 12.10 12.89 -22.74
CA PHE A 182 12.16 13.15 -24.18
C PHE A 182 13.45 13.86 -24.58
N ALA A 183 13.84 14.91 -23.85
CA ALA A 183 15.09 15.62 -24.09
C ALA A 183 16.32 14.69 -23.96
N ARG A 184 16.33 13.83 -22.94
CA ARG A 184 17.41 12.85 -22.71
C ARG A 184 17.47 11.79 -23.80
N ALA A 185 16.32 11.22 -24.18
CA ALA A 185 16.24 10.23 -25.25
C ALA A 185 16.67 10.82 -26.60
N ARG A 186 16.29 12.06 -26.91
CA ARG A 186 16.74 12.77 -28.11
C ARG A 186 18.27 12.92 -28.16
N ALA A 187 18.93 13.09 -27.01
CA ALA A 187 20.37 13.20 -26.92
C ALA A 187 21.10 11.84 -26.92
N ALA A 188 20.59 10.85 -26.18
CA ALA A 188 21.25 9.56 -25.95
C ALA A 188 20.82 8.46 -26.94
N ALA A 189 19.69 8.65 -27.62
CA ALA A 189 19.12 7.71 -28.57
C ALA A 189 18.48 8.39 -29.79
N PRO A 190 19.24 9.18 -30.57
CA PRO A 190 18.72 9.94 -31.70
C PRO A 190 18.19 9.06 -32.86
N ASP A 191 18.50 7.76 -32.87
CA ASP A 191 17.98 6.77 -33.82
C ASP A 191 16.55 6.28 -33.48
N ILE A 192 16.01 6.71 -32.34
CA ILE A 192 14.63 6.43 -31.91
C ILE A 192 13.82 7.71 -32.06
N GLU A 193 13.08 7.83 -33.15
CA GLU A 193 12.12 8.93 -33.33
C GLU A 193 11.01 8.81 -32.28
N LEU A 194 10.72 9.91 -31.58
CA LEU A 194 9.71 9.97 -30.51
C LEU A 194 8.46 10.74 -30.91
N LEU A 195 8.56 11.56 -31.97
CA LEU A 195 7.46 12.37 -32.45
C LEU A 195 6.79 11.71 -33.67
N ALA A 196 5.52 12.04 -33.86
CA ALA A 196 4.77 11.72 -35.06
C ALA A 196 5.11 12.70 -36.20
N ASP A 197 4.57 12.45 -37.39
CA ASP A 197 4.83 13.22 -38.61
C ASP A 197 4.46 14.71 -38.51
N ASP A 198 3.62 15.08 -37.54
CA ASP A 198 3.26 16.47 -37.28
C ASP A 198 4.32 17.25 -36.48
N ALA A 199 5.45 16.60 -36.17
CA ALA A 199 6.58 17.13 -35.42
C ALA A 199 6.13 17.75 -34.08
N LYS A 200 5.10 17.18 -33.44
CA LYS A 200 4.50 17.68 -32.21
C LYS A 200 4.05 16.57 -31.26
N HIS A 201 3.13 15.70 -31.71
CA HIS A 201 2.62 14.63 -30.87
C HIS A 201 3.63 13.50 -30.75
N GLN A 202 3.53 12.73 -29.68
CA GLN A 202 4.32 11.52 -29.50
C GLN A 202 3.87 10.44 -30.50
N ASN A 203 4.82 9.65 -31.00
CA ASN A 203 4.54 8.39 -31.68
C ASN A 203 4.52 7.22 -30.67
N ASP A 204 4.50 5.97 -31.13
CA ASP A 204 4.49 4.81 -30.24
C ASP A 204 5.71 4.71 -29.29
N TYR A 205 6.92 5.07 -29.74
CA TYR A 205 8.11 5.09 -28.90
C TYR A 205 8.07 6.24 -27.89
N GLY A 206 7.57 7.42 -28.28
CA GLY A 206 7.33 8.53 -27.36
C GLY A 206 6.29 8.17 -26.29
N SER A 207 5.19 7.52 -26.67
CA SER A 207 4.19 7.00 -25.74
C SER A 207 4.74 5.90 -24.83
N TYR A 208 5.61 5.02 -25.35
CA TYR A 208 6.29 4.02 -24.54
C TYR A 208 7.23 4.66 -23.51
N LEU A 209 8.02 5.66 -23.89
CA LEU A 209 8.90 6.39 -22.97
C LEU A 209 8.09 7.09 -21.87
N LYS A 210 6.97 7.74 -22.23
CA LYS A 210 6.02 8.32 -21.28
C LYS A 210 5.49 7.27 -20.30
N ALA A 211 5.08 6.11 -20.80
CA ALA A 211 4.60 4.99 -19.97
C ALA A 211 5.70 4.51 -19.00
N CYS A 212 6.96 4.45 -19.43
CA CYS A 212 8.08 4.08 -18.57
C CYS A 212 8.28 5.07 -17.42
N VAL A 213 8.24 6.37 -17.70
CA VAL A 213 8.35 7.41 -16.67
C VAL A 213 7.21 7.28 -15.64
N ASN A 214 5.97 7.12 -16.11
CA ASN A 214 4.82 6.97 -15.23
C ASN A 214 4.83 5.65 -14.43
N TYR A 215 5.31 4.55 -15.01
CA TYR A 215 5.49 3.28 -14.29
C TYR A 215 6.46 3.46 -13.11
N LEU A 216 7.63 4.06 -13.37
CA LEU A 216 8.62 4.33 -12.32
C LEU A 216 8.06 5.25 -11.23
N LEU A 217 7.17 6.19 -11.58
CA LEU A 217 6.49 7.03 -10.59
C LEU A 217 5.51 6.27 -9.69
N LEU A 218 4.81 5.28 -10.26
CA LEU A 218 3.84 4.49 -9.53
C LEU A 218 4.50 3.48 -8.60
N TYR A 219 5.51 2.77 -9.08
CA TYR A 219 6.07 1.58 -8.42
C TYR A 219 7.48 1.80 -7.88
N GLY A 220 8.28 2.67 -8.49
CA GLY A 220 9.66 2.94 -8.05
C GLY A 220 10.66 1.81 -8.30
N GLU A 221 10.22 0.75 -8.99
CA GLU A 221 11.02 -0.43 -9.29
C GLU A 221 11.73 -0.27 -10.64
N ARG A 222 12.99 -0.70 -10.71
CA ARG A 222 13.69 -0.83 -12.00
C ARG A 222 13.04 -1.92 -12.84
N PHE A 223 13.11 -1.78 -14.15
CA PHE A 223 12.50 -2.74 -15.06
C PHE A 223 13.28 -4.06 -15.12
N ASP A 224 12.56 -5.18 -15.12
CA ASP A 224 13.14 -6.47 -15.47
C ASP A 224 13.64 -6.48 -16.92
N ALA A 225 14.64 -7.33 -17.20
CA ALA A 225 15.15 -7.52 -18.56
C ALA A 225 14.03 -7.94 -19.55
N ARG A 226 12.96 -8.57 -19.06
CA ARG A 226 11.82 -9.08 -19.81
C ARG A 226 10.59 -8.17 -19.79
N ALA A 227 10.69 -6.97 -19.22
CA ALA A 227 9.60 -6.01 -19.21
C ALA A 227 9.01 -5.82 -20.62
N ALA A 228 7.70 -5.66 -20.71
CA ALA A 228 6.99 -5.61 -21.98
C ALA A 228 7.53 -4.51 -22.91
N SER A 229 7.59 -4.82 -24.19
CA SER A 229 7.92 -3.85 -25.26
C SER A 229 6.66 -3.31 -25.95
N CYS A 230 5.46 -3.70 -25.49
CA CYS A 230 4.15 -3.24 -26.00
C CYS A 230 4.02 -3.30 -27.54
N GLY A 231 4.54 -4.37 -28.16
CA GLY A 231 4.53 -4.56 -29.61
C GLY A 231 5.63 -3.82 -30.40
N LEU A 232 6.52 -3.10 -29.72
CA LEU A 232 7.64 -2.36 -30.32
C LEU A 232 8.95 -3.15 -30.28
N ASP A 233 9.98 -2.61 -30.94
CA ASP A 233 11.33 -3.19 -30.96
C ASP A 233 11.91 -3.28 -29.52
N PRO A 234 12.20 -4.50 -29.01
CA PRO A 234 12.64 -4.66 -27.63
C PRO A 234 13.98 -3.99 -27.29
N ALA A 235 14.90 -3.87 -28.26
CA ALA A 235 16.19 -3.24 -28.03
C ALA A 235 16.04 -1.72 -27.89
N LYS A 236 15.17 -1.12 -28.70
CA LYS A 236 14.79 0.30 -28.55
C LYS A 236 14.04 0.54 -27.24
N CYS A 237 13.08 -0.31 -26.89
CA CYS A 237 12.37 -0.24 -25.61
C CYS A 237 13.31 -0.33 -24.40
N ALA A 238 14.29 -1.24 -24.41
CA ALA A 238 15.27 -1.35 -23.34
C ALA A 238 16.08 -0.05 -23.14
N ARG A 239 16.47 0.63 -24.23
CA ARG A 239 17.15 1.94 -24.16
C ARG A 239 16.25 3.04 -23.63
N LEU A 240 14.97 3.06 -24.02
CA LEU A 240 14.00 4.03 -23.50
C LEU A 240 13.70 3.80 -22.02
N ARG A 241 13.62 2.54 -21.56
CA ARG A 241 13.53 2.19 -20.14
C ARG A 241 14.73 2.70 -19.36
N ALA A 242 15.95 2.51 -19.88
CA ALA A 242 17.16 3.03 -19.26
C ALA A 242 17.17 4.57 -19.18
N VAL A 243 16.69 5.27 -20.21
CA VAL A 243 16.51 6.74 -20.17
C VAL A 243 15.50 7.14 -19.09
N ALA A 244 14.36 6.46 -19.01
CA ALA A 244 13.37 6.73 -17.98
C ALA A 244 13.94 6.49 -16.58
N GLU A 245 14.65 5.37 -16.36
CA GLU A 245 15.34 5.08 -15.09
C GLU A 245 16.37 6.14 -14.75
N GLU A 246 17.16 6.62 -15.72
CA GLU A 246 18.11 7.70 -15.48
C GLU A 246 17.40 9.00 -15.05
N VAL A 247 16.35 9.40 -15.77
CA VAL A 247 15.65 10.66 -15.46
C VAL A 247 14.92 10.59 -14.12
N VAL A 248 14.29 9.46 -13.84
CA VAL A 248 13.41 9.28 -12.69
C VAL A 248 14.20 8.84 -11.46
N LEU A 249 15.23 8.01 -11.60
CA LEU A 249 16.02 7.46 -10.48
C LEU A 249 17.38 8.15 -10.27
N ALA A 250 17.97 8.83 -11.27
CA ALA A 250 19.29 9.48 -11.14
C ALA A 250 19.23 11.01 -10.94
N GLY A 251 18.06 11.63 -11.06
CA GLY A 251 17.86 13.08 -10.95
C GLY A 251 17.92 13.67 -9.54
N ASP A 252 18.10 12.83 -8.52
CA ASP A 252 18.14 13.27 -7.13
C ASP A 252 18.82 12.18 -6.28
N PRO A 253 19.97 12.44 -5.64
CA PRO A 253 20.49 11.58 -4.59
C PRO A 253 19.46 11.30 -3.47
N ASP A 254 18.45 12.17 -3.33
CA ASP A 254 17.30 12.08 -2.40
C ASP A 254 15.93 11.76 -3.08
N ALA A 255 15.87 11.58 -4.40
CA ALA A 255 14.69 11.07 -5.15
C ALA A 255 15.07 9.90 -6.05
N ALA A 256 15.92 9.04 -5.50
CA ALA A 256 15.59 7.64 -5.54
C ALA A 256 14.08 7.48 -5.25
N PHE A 257 13.38 6.79 -6.14
CA PHE A 257 12.06 6.22 -5.86
C PHE A 257 12.16 5.12 -4.82
N ALA A 258 12.63 5.50 -3.65
CA ALA A 258 12.15 4.86 -2.49
C ALA A 258 10.73 5.45 -2.27
N VAL A 259 9.73 4.57 -2.08
CA VAL A 259 8.86 4.72 -0.91
C VAL A 259 9.75 5.39 0.12
N ARG A 260 9.61 6.69 0.44
CA ARG A 260 10.56 7.37 1.34
C ARG A 260 10.67 6.42 2.51
N PRO A 261 11.77 5.67 2.65
CA PRO A 261 11.87 4.92 3.83
C PRO A 261 12.14 6.09 4.76
N ALA A 262 11.30 6.28 5.74
CA ALA A 262 11.78 6.72 7.03
C ALA A 262 13.01 5.85 7.48
N ASN A 263 14.10 5.78 6.70
CA ASN A 263 15.34 5.12 7.07
C ASN A 263 16.10 6.09 7.96
N TYR A 264 15.42 6.43 9.05
CA TYR A 264 15.99 7.02 10.23
C TYR A 264 16.86 5.99 10.99
N ALA A 265 16.99 4.75 10.49
CA ALA A 265 17.74 3.66 11.12
C ALA A 265 19.15 3.43 10.55
N GLY A 266 19.51 4.01 9.41
CA GLY A 266 20.78 3.74 8.73
C GLY A 266 20.79 2.40 7.98
N LYS A 267 21.97 1.85 7.67
CA LYS A 267 22.13 0.61 6.86
C LYS A 267 21.68 -0.69 7.58
N THR A 268 21.04 -0.62 8.73
CA THR A 268 20.79 -1.78 9.60
C THR A 268 19.31 -1.94 9.93
N VAL A 269 18.75 -3.08 9.53
CA VAL A 269 17.44 -3.59 9.96
C VAL A 269 17.50 -3.87 11.46
N ARG A 270 16.63 -3.23 12.25
CA ARG A 270 16.64 -3.36 13.71
C ARG A 270 16.16 -4.73 14.17
N PHE A 271 15.08 -5.22 13.57
CA PHE A 271 14.46 -6.51 13.90
C PHE A 271 13.70 -7.06 12.69
N LYS A 272 13.30 -8.34 12.76
CA LYS A 272 12.43 -8.96 11.75
C LYS A 272 11.15 -9.47 12.38
N ALA A 273 10.02 -9.32 11.71
CA ALA A 273 8.77 -9.96 12.11
C ALA A 273 8.18 -10.82 10.99
N LEU A 274 7.37 -11.80 11.39
CA LEU A 274 6.59 -12.65 10.51
C LEU A 274 5.11 -12.45 10.81
N LEU A 275 4.29 -12.11 9.83
CA LEU A 275 2.84 -12.09 9.95
C LEU A 275 2.26 -13.38 9.34
N TYR A 276 1.66 -14.20 10.19
CA TYR A 276 0.95 -15.42 9.81
C TYR A 276 -0.56 -15.18 9.85
N TYR A 277 -1.27 -15.43 8.76
CA TYR A 277 -2.72 -15.34 8.73
C TYR A 277 -3.36 -16.50 7.98
N ALA A 278 -4.55 -16.92 8.42
CA ALA A 278 -5.32 -17.95 7.74
C ALA A 278 -6.29 -17.34 6.72
N THR A 279 -6.46 -18.01 5.59
CA THR A 279 -7.43 -17.63 4.54
C THR A 279 -8.76 -18.37 4.69
N ASN A 280 -8.76 -19.59 5.24
CA ASN A 280 -9.96 -20.40 5.45
C ASN A 280 -10.64 -20.08 6.80
N VAL A 281 -11.06 -18.83 6.97
CA VAL A 281 -11.78 -18.32 8.15
C VAL A 281 -13.01 -17.51 7.72
N GLU A 282 -13.76 -16.94 8.65
CA GLU A 282 -14.86 -16.03 8.34
C GLU A 282 -14.35 -14.79 7.57
N GLU A 283 -15.20 -14.22 6.71
CA GLU A 283 -14.81 -13.08 5.86
C GLU A 283 -14.34 -11.87 6.68
N ALA A 284 -15.03 -11.55 7.77
CA ALA A 284 -14.65 -10.44 8.63
C ALA A 284 -13.26 -10.62 9.28
N HIS A 285 -12.86 -11.86 9.57
CA HIS A 285 -11.51 -12.18 10.08
C HIS A 285 -10.45 -12.06 8.97
N ARG A 286 -10.80 -12.41 7.73
CA ARG A 286 -9.93 -12.15 6.57
C ARG A 286 -9.75 -10.66 6.31
N GLN A 287 -10.85 -9.89 6.33
CA GLN A 287 -10.83 -8.44 6.11
C GLN A 287 -9.89 -7.76 7.12
N PHE A 288 -10.02 -8.09 8.40
CA PHE A 288 -9.12 -7.57 9.42
C PHE A 288 -7.65 -7.97 9.16
N ALA A 289 -7.38 -9.23 8.82
CA ALA A 289 -6.02 -9.68 8.52
C ALA A 289 -5.39 -8.93 7.34
N LEU A 290 -6.15 -8.68 6.27
CA LEU A 290 -5.68 -7.92 5.10
C LEU A 290 -5.39 -6.46 5.48
N GLN A 291 -6.23 -5.84 6.31
CA GLN A 291 -5.97 -4.49 6.83
C GLN A 291 -4.79 -4.45 7.80
N ALA A 292 -4.60 -5.49 8.61
CA ALA A 292 -3.44 -5.62 9.50
C ALA A 292 -2.15 -5.75 8.70
N ILE A 293 -2.15 -6.52 7.60
CA ILE A 293 -1.01 -6.59 6.68
C ILE A 293 -0.66 -5.20 6.16
N ASP A 294 -1.65 -4.45 5.66
CA ASP A 294 -1.44 -3.08 5.18
C ASP A 294 -0.92 -2.15 6.28
N PHE A 295 -1.53 -2.18 7.46
CA PHE A 295 -1.12 -1.39 8.61
C PHE A 295 0.33 -1.66 9.03
N PHE A 296 0.71 -2.93 9.25
CA PHE A 296 2.06 -3.27 9.68
C PHE A 296 3.09 -3.06 8.58
N ARG A 297 2.75 -3.25 7.29
CA ARG A 297 3.62 -2.87 6.17
C ARG A 297 3.89 -1.37 6.13
N LYS A 298 2.88 -0.53 6.37
CA LYS A 298 3.08 0.93 6.50
C LYS A 298 4.00 1.31 7.64
N LEU A 299 4.05 0.51 8.73
CA LEU A 299 5.04 0.71 9.80
C LEU A 299 6.46 0.26 9.42
N THR A 300 6.63 -0.50 8.34
CA THR A 300 7.96 -0.79 7.78
C THR A 300 8.46 0.31 6.86
N ASP A 301 7.62 1.29 6.49
CA ASP A 301 8.04 2.47 5.75
C ASP A 301 9.22 3.07 6.50
N GLY A 302 10.39 2.98 5.90
CA GLY A 302 11.64 3.25 6.59
C GLY A 302 12.70 2.21 6.51
N ASN A 303 12.35 0.97 6.16
CA ASN A 303 13.27 -0.16 6.24
C ASN A 303 13.94 -0.25 7.62
N GLY A 304 13.30 0.29 8.66
CA GLY A 304 13.79 0.21 10.04
C GLY A 304 13.69 -1.21 10.60
N TRP A 305 12.82 -2.03 10.03
CA TRP A 305 12.61 -3.44 10.33
C TRP A 305 11.98 -4.14 9.11
N GLU A 306 12.01 -5.47 9.07
CA GLU A 306 11.44 -6.26 7.97
C GLU A 306 10.17 -7.00 8.40
N LEU A 307 9.19 -7.09 7.51
CA LEU A 307 7.96 -7.86 7.71
C LEU A 307 7.79 -8.90 6.60
N ASP A 308 8.00 -10.16 6.94
CA ASP A 308 7.62 -11.29 6.08
C ASP A 308 6.15 -11.64 6.33
N VAL A 309 5.42 -12.10 5.29
CA VAL A 309 4.01 -12.49 5.38
C VAL A 309 3.84 -13.90 4.87
N THR A 310 3.10 -14.73 5.61
CA THR A 310 2.84 -16.12 5.24
C THR A 310 1.40 -16.53 5.54
N GLN A 311 0.94 -17.57 4.84
CA GLN A 311 -0.28 -18.30 5.13
C GLN A 311 0.01 -19.71 5.71
N ASP A 312 1.28 -20.12 5.74
CA ASP A 312 1.74 -21.40 6.25
C ASP A 312 2.99 -21.17 7.12
N LEU A 313 2.87 -21.43 8.42
CA LEU A 313 3.97 -21.20 9.36
C LEU A 313 5.11 -22.21 9.14
N ALA A 314 4.80 -23.42 8.65
CA ALA A 314 5.77 -24.48 8.43
C ALA A 314 6.64 -24.26 7.18
N GLU A 315 6.17 -23.46 6.22
CA GLU A 315 6.94 -23.05 5.03
C GLU A 315 7.85 -21.84 5.29
N SER A 316 7.73 -21.18 6.45
CA SER A 316 8.47 -19.96 6.79
C SER A 316 9.94 -20.20 7.19
N GLY A 317 10.40 -21.45 7.15
CA GLY A 317 11.77 -21.85 7.50
C GLY A 317 12.02 -21.80 9.01
N ASP A 318 13.22 -21.37 9.40
CA ASP A 318 13.60 -21.23 10.81
C ASP A 318 12.94 -19.99 11.43
N LEU A 319 12.02 -20.19 12.37
CA LEU A 319 11.30 -19.10 13.06
C LEU A 319 12.21 -18.28 13.99
N SER A 320 13.38 -18.80 14.38
CA SER A 320 14.30 -18.12 15.31
C SER A 320 14.91 -16.82 14.76
N ARG A 321 14.80 -16.62 13.44
CA ARG A 321 15.20 -15.40 12.73
C ARG A 321 14.27 -14.21 12.98
N TYR A 322 13.05 -14.45 13.49
CA TYR A 322 12.07 -13.41 13.75
C TYR A 322 12.07 -13.04 15.22
N ASP A 323 12.05 -11.74 15.49
CA ASP A 323 11.90 -11.19 16.84
C ASP A 323 10.42 -11.13 17.26
N LEU A 324 9.51 -11.19 16.30
CA LEU A 324 8.07 -11.11 16.51
C LEU A 324 7.31 -11.98 15.48
N ILE A 325 6.30 -12.71 15.94
CA ILE A 325 5.25 -13.28 15.09
C ILE A 325 3.94 -12.55 15.37
N ILE A 326 3.30 -12.04 14.32
CA ILE A 326 2.01 -11.35 14.35
C ILE A 326 0.95 -12.31 13.82
N MET A 327 -0.12 -12.53 14.57
CA MET A 327 -1.24 -13.39 14.16
C MET A 327 -2.54 -12.59 14.22
N PRO A 328 -3.02 -12.01 13.09
CA PRO A 328 -4.17 -11.14 13.11
C PRO A 328 -5.50 -11.88 13.21
N ASN A 329 -5.58 -13.18 12.85
CA ASN A 329 -6.88 -13.83 12.73
C ASN A 329 -6.95 -15.33 13.06
N ALA A 330 -5.83 -16.02 13.27
CA ALA A 330 -5.84 -17.45 13.56
C ALA A 330 -4.55 -17.89 14.27
N ALA A 331 -4.69 -18.91 15.13
CA ALA A 331 -3.58 -19.67 15.67
C ALA A 331 -3.18 -20.82 14.70
N PRO A 332 -1.96 -21.37 14.82
CA PRO A 332 -1.51 -22.53 14.05
C PRO A 332 -2.46 -23.73 14.10
N GLY A 333 -2.85 -24.23 12.93
CA GLY A 333 -3.84 -25.30 12.81
C GLY A 333 -3.24 -26.69 12.91
N SER A 334 -2.17 -26.95 12.15
CA SER A 334 -1.59 -28.29 12.01
C SER A 334 -0.64 -28.65 13.16
N ALA A 335 -0.50 -29.94 13.48
CA ALA A 335 0.41 -30.40 14.54
C ALA A 335 1.87 -29.93 14.33
N ARG A 336 2.31 -29.81 13.07
CA ARG A 336 3.63 -29.31 12.71
C ARG A 336 3.78 -27.83 13.03
N GLU A 337 2.84 -26.99 12.59
CA GLU A 337 2.89 -25.55 12.88
C GLU A 337 2.74 -25.27 14.38
N ARG A 338 1.89 -26.02 15.09
CA ARG A 338 1.77 -25.95 16.56
C ARG A 338 3.11 -26.20 17.24
N SER A 339 3.78 -27.30 16.88
CA SER A 339 5.09 -27.65 17.46
C SER A 339 6.17 -26.61 17.16
N LEU A 340 6.16 -26.01 15.96
CA LEU A 340 7.09 -24.93 15.59
C LEU A 340 6.83 -23.67 16.42
N PHE A 341 5.56 -23.31 16.60
CA PHE A 341 5.17 -22.14 17.39
C PHE A 341 5.47 -22.32 18.88
N GLU A 342 5.19 -23.50 19.44
CA GLU A 342 5.58 -23.87 20.81
C GLU A 342 7.07 -23.64 21.03
N LYS A 343 7.89 -24.27 20.19
CA LYS A 343 9.35 -24.14 20.28
C LYS A 343 9.79 -22.68 20.16
N TYR A 344 9.24 -21.93 19.21
CA TYR A 344 9.56 -20.52 19.03
C TYR A 344 9.28 -19.69 20.30
N MET A 345 8.13 -19.89 20.94
CA MET A 345 7.78 -19.15 22.16
C MET A 345 8.61 -19.59 23.38
N GLU A 346 8.87 -20.89 23.53
CA GLU A 346 9.71 -21.42 24.62
C GLU A 346 11.19 -21.01 24.50
N ASP A 347 11.68 -20.79 23.27
CA ASP A 347 13.01 -20.23 23.01
C ASP A 347 13.08 -18.70 23.19
N GLY A 348 12.00 -18.08 23.72
CA GLY A 348 11.92 -16.65 23.96
C GLY A 348 11.57 -15.84 22.71
N GLY A 349 10.75 -16.39 21.80
CA GLY A 349 10.13 -15.66 20.70
C GLY A 349 9.13 -14.60 21.17
N GLY A 350 8.86 -13.61 20.32
CA GLY A 350 7.86 -12.56 20.56
C GLY A 350 6.54 -12.87 19.84
N TRP A 351 5.40 -12.60 20.46
CA TRP A 351 4.07 -12.79 19.85
C TRP A 351 3.14 -11.61 20.05
N LEU A 352 2.43 -11.24 18.97
CA LEU A 352 1.32 -10.30 18.99
C LEU A 352 0.12 -10.94 18.30
N GLY A 353 -0.88 -11.34 19.08
CA GLY A 353 -2.08 -11.99 18.56
C GLY A 353 -3.33 -11.13 18.67
N PHE A 354 -4.21 -11.29 17.69
CA PHE A 354 -5.47 -10.56 17.63
C PHE A 354 -6.68 -11.49 17.55
N HIS A 355 -7.74 -11.15 18.27
CA HIS A 355 -9.09 -11.67 18.09
C HIS A 355 -9.12 -13.22 18.02
N ALA A 356 -9.57 -13.78 16.89
CA ALA A 356 -9.67 -15.23 16.69
C ALA A 356 -8.32 -15.97 16.74
N ALA A 357 -7.18 -15.27 16.69
CA ALA A 357 -5.88 -15.88 16.97
C ALA A 357 -5.73 -16.37 18.42
N GLY A 358 -6.54 -15.87 19.37
CA GLY A 358 -6.59 -16.41 20.73
C GLY A 358 -7.75 -17.40 20.97
N TYR A 359 -8.62 -17.61 19.98
CA TYR A 359 -9.78 -18.48 20.15
C TYR A 359 -9.34 -19.90 20.49
N ASN A 360 -9.88 -20.44 21.58
CA ASN A 360 -9.72 -21.83 21.95
C ASN A 360 -10.91 -22.31 22.77
N ASP A 361 -11.28 -23.58 22.58
CA ASP A 361 -12.33 -24.26 23.32
C ASP A 361 -11.94 -25.72 23.61
N ARG A 362 -12.88 -26.51 24.12
CA ARG A 362 -12.66 -27.92 24.49
C ARG A 362 -12.22 -28.80 23.30
N SER A 363 -12.57 -28.43 22.08
CA SER A 363 -12.23 -29.17 20.85
C SER A 363 -10.86 -28.81 20.29
N THR A 364 -10.26 -27.68 20.71
CA THR A 364 -8.95 -27.24 20.21
C THR A 364 -7.83 -28.25 20.49
N GLY A 365 -7.92 -28.96 21.62
CA GLY A 365 -6.99 -30.04 21.99
C GLY A 365 -5.53 -29.57 22.10
N TRP A 366 -5.30 -28.34 22.59
CA TRP A 366 -3.98 -27.72 22.65
C TRP A 366 -3.73 -27.06 24.02
N ASP A 367 -3.44 -27.88 25.03
CA ASP A 367 -3.27 -27.41 26.42
C ASP A 367 -2.12 -26.43 26.61
N TRP A 368 -1.04 -26.59 25.83
CA TRP A 368 0.07 -25.63 25.82
C TRP A 368 -0.44 -24.24 25.42
N PHE A 369 -1.21 -24.13 24.34
CA PHE A 369 -1.72 -22.84 23.85
C PHE A 369 -2.71 -22.20 24.83
N ARG A 370 -3.56 -23.00 25.47
CA ARG A 370 -4.41 -22.53 26.56
C ARG A 370 -3.60 -21.95 27.70
N THR A 371 -2.52 -22.62 28.10
CA THR A 371 -1.60 -22.15 29.16
C THR A 371 -0.87 -20.87 28.74
N PHE A 372 -0.37 -20.83 27.50
CA PHE A 372 0.27 -19.69 26.87
C PHE A 372 -0.60 -18.43 26.93
N LEU A 373 -1.89 -18.54 26.61
CA LEU A 373 -2.85 -17.43 26.67
C LEU A 373 -3.24 -16.99 28.10
N GLY A 374 -2.76 -17.68 29.14
CA GLY A 374 -3.09 -17.36 30.54
C GLY A 374 -4.00 -18.37 31.22
N GLY A 375 -4.20 -19.54 30.62
CA GLY A 375 -5.00 -20.64 31.19
C GLY A 375 -6.48 -20.59 30.84
N VAL A 376 -6.87 -19.72 29.90
CA VAL A 376 -8.28 -19.42 29.59
C VAL A 376 -8.76 -19.98 28.25
N SER A 377 -10.06 -20.24 28.19
CA SER A 377 -10.80 -20.64 26.99
C SER A 377 -11.97 -19.71 26.74
N PHE A 378 -12.45 -19.69 25.50
CA PHE A 378 -13.61 -18.91 25.10
C PHE A 378 -14.83 -19.26 25.97
N ARG A 379 -15.58 -18.23 26.37
CA ARG A 379 -16.83 -18.36 27.15
C ARG A 379 -18.03 -17.93 26.32
N CYS A 380 -18.03 -16.70 25.85
CA CYS A 380 -19.10 -16.09 25.06
C CYS A 380 -18.61 -14.79 24.39
N ASN A 381 -19.50 -14.17 23.63
CA ASN A 381 -19.28 -12.96 22.85
C ASN A 381 -20.57 -12.11 22.80
N ASN A 382 -20.45 -10.84 22.43
CA ASN A 382 -21.60 -10.05 21.98
C ASN A 382 -21.81 -10.20 20.48
N TRP A 383 -23.03 -9.99 20.01
CA TRP A 383 -23.30 -9.87 18.57
C TRP A 383 -24.43 -8.88 18.28
N PRO A 384 -24.36 -8.06 17.20
CA PRO A 384 -23.30 -7.96 16.19
C PRO A 384 -22.06 -7.19 16.67
N PRO A 385 -20.97 -7.15 15.86
CA PRO A 385 -19.87 -6.22 16.07
C PRO A 385 -20.36 -4.78 16.27
N GLN A 386 -19.89 -4.11 17.31
CA GLN A 386 -20.28 -2.73 17.63
C GLN A 386 -19.13 -1.98 18.33
N PRO A 387 -19.05 -0.64 18.22
CA PRO A 387 -18.10 0.14 19.00
C PRO A 387 -18.38 -0.01 20.50
N ALA A 388 -17.35 0.07 21.32
CA ALA A 388 -17.52 0.00 22.77
C ALA A 388 -16.49 0.82 23.53
N LEU A 389 -16.88 1.31 24.71
CA LEU A 389 -16.00 2.04 25.60
C LEU A 389 -15.01 1.10 26.26
N VAL A 390 -13.72 1.30 25.99
CA VAL A 390 -12.60 0.56 26.58
C VAL A 390 -12.02 1.39 27.73
N GLN A 391 -11.69 0.71 28.82
CA GLN A 391 -10.95 1.26 29.94
C GLN A 391 -9.51 0.74 29.91
N VAL A 392 -8.55 1.66 29.89
CA VAL A 392 -7.12 1.35 29.94
C VAL A 392 -6.71 1.09 31.39
N GLU A 393 -5.93 0.05 31.62
CA GLU A 393 -5.47 -0.38 32.95
C GLU A 393 -3.95 -0.20 33.07
N GLY A 394 -3.51 0.44 34.14
CA GLY A 394 -2.08 0.54 34.47
C GLY A 394 -1.25 1.38 33.48
N HIS A 395 -1.39 2.71 33.53
CA HIS A 395 -0.58 3.67 32.75
C HIS A 395 0.93 3.62 33.05
N SER A 396 1.35 2.91 34.10
CA SER A 396 2.77 2.61 34.33
C SER A 396 3.35 1.66 33.27
N HIS A 397 2.52 0.80 32.67
CA HIS A 397 2.94 -0.11 31.61
C HIS A 397 3.28 0.64 30.32
N ALA A 398 4.37 0.26 29.66
CA ALA A 398 4.86 0.96 28.47
C ALA A 398 3.83 1.00 27.33
N ILE A 399 2.97 -0.02 27.22
CA ILE A 399 1.90 -0.08 26.21
C ILE A 399 0.85 1.03 26.41
N ASN A 400 0.60 1.44 27.66
CA ASN A 400 -0.52 2.31 28.02
C ASN A 400 -0.11 3.74 28.40
N ARG A 401 1.19 4.03 28.47
CA ARG A 401 1.72 5.29 29.02
C ARG A 401 1.22 6.54 28.29
N ASN A 402 0.95 6.44 27.01
CA ASN A 402 0.50 7.55 26.15
C ASN A 402 -0.92 7.34 25.59
N LEU A 403 -1.67 6.37 26.12
CA LEU A 403 -3.08 6.17 25.81
C LEU A 403 -3.93 6.98 26.80
N PRO A 404 -5.13 7.47 26.40
CA PRO A 404 -6.08 8.02 27.35
C PRO A 404 -6.60 6.93 28.30
N ASP A 405 -7.06 7.32 29.49
CA ASP A 405 -7.65 6.39 30.48
C ASP A 405 -8.81 5.57 29.90
N ARG A 406 -9.54 6.16 28.95
CA ARG A 406 -10.68 5.53 28.28
C ARG A 406 -10.78 6.01 26.83
N PHE A 407 -11.21 5.13 25.93
CA PHE A 407 -11.50 5.47 24.54
C PHE A 407 -12.59 4.56 23.98
N VAL A 408 -13.25 4.99 22.91
CA VAL A 408 -14.22 4.15 22.20
C VAL A 408 -13.47 3.38 21.11
N ALA A 409 -13.38 2.06 21.26
CA ALA A 409 -12.84 1.21 20.21
C ALA A 409 -13.83 1.15 19.03
N PRO A 410 -13.35 1.09 17.77
CA PRO A 410 -14.16 0.80 16.60
C PRO A 410 -14.96 -0.50 16.73
N ALA A 411 -15.92 -0.67 15.81
CA ALA A 411 -16.75 -1.87 15.81
C ALA A 411 -15.93 -3.15 15.69
N THR A 412 -16.16 -4.07 16.62
CA THR A 412 -15.64 -5.44 16.63
C THR A 412 -16.60 -6.32 17.42
N GLU A 413 -16.49 -7.63 17.24
CA GLU A 413 -16.97 -8.59 18.22
C GLU A 413 -16.01 -8.64 19.42
N PHE A 414 -16.54 -8.72 20.65
CA PHE A 414 -15.75 -8.86 21.87
C PHE A 414 -15.88 -10.27 22.46
N TYR A 415 -14.79 -10.81 23.01
CA TYR A 415 -14.79 -12.13 23.67
C TYR A 415 -14.65 -12.05 25.18
N GLN A 416 -15.41 -12.90 25.87
CA GLN A 416 -15.20 -13.21 27.27
C GLN A 416 -14.52 -14.56 27.41
N TRP A 417 -13.69 -14.66 28.44
CA TRP A 417 -12.86 -15.82 28.73
C TRP A 417 -13.27 -16.50 30.03
N GLN A 418 -12.95 -17.78 30.15
CA GLN A 418 -13.13 -18.58 31.37
C GLN A 418 -11.97 -19.55 31.58
N PRO A 419 -11.56 -19.84 32.83
CA PRO A 419 -11.95 -19.16 34.06
C PRO A 419 -11.49 -17.69 34.07
N ASP A 420 -11.74 -16.95 35.16
CA ASP A 420 -11.32 -15.55 35.29
C ASP A 420 -9.82 -15.41 35.01
N LEU A 421 -9.48 -14.67 33.95
CA LEU A 421 -8.10 -14.44 33.50
C LEU A 421 -7.25 -13.79 34.61
N ARG A 422 -7.86 -12.92 35.43
CA ARG A 422 -7.17 -12.19 36.51
C ARG A 422 -6.79 -13.09 37.68
N SER A 423 -7.33 -14.30 37.75
CA SER A 423 -6.93 -15.28 38.75
C SER A 423 -5.53 -15.85 38.49
N ASN A 424 -4.99 -15.68 37.27
CA ASN A 424 -3.65 -16.09 36.95
C ASN A 424 -2.64 -15.00 37.36
N PRO A 425 -1.76 -15.25 38.36
CA PRO A 425 -0.82 -14.26 38.88
C PRO A 425 0.26 -13.85 37.86
N ASP A 426 0.45 -14.63 36.80
CA ASP A 426 1.41 -14.30 35.74
C ASP A 426 0.80 -13.39 34.67
N VAL A 427 -0.51 -13.14 34.69
CA VAL A 427 -1.20 -12.31 33.69
C VAL A 427 -1.32 -10.87 34.18
N THR A 428 -0.95 -9.94 33.29
CA THR A 428 -1.23 -8.51 33.44
C THR A 428 -2.29 -8.09 32.43
N VAL A 429 -3.46 -7.67 32.92
CA VAL A 429 -4.50 -7.06 32.08
C VAL A 429 -4.15 -5.58 31.86
N LEU A 430 -4.25 -5.15 30.61
CA LEU A 430 -3.84 -3.82 30.14
C LEU A 430 -5.02 -2.99 29.65
N ALA A 431 -6.13 -3.61 29.24
CA ALA A 431 -7.36 -2.92 28.94
C ALA A 431 -8.55 -3.87 29.04
N SER A 432 -9.70 -3.34 29.43
CA SER A 432 -10.95 -4.09 29.56
C SER A 432 -12.12 -3.35 28.96
N LEU A 433 -13.17 -4.08 28.62
CA LEU A 433 -14.45 -3.49 28.26
C LEU A 433 -15.03 -2.79 29.50
N ALA A 434 -15.42 -1.52 29.36
CA ALA A 434 -15.94 -0.78 30.48
C ALA A 434 -17.36 -1.27 30.86
N PRO A 435 -17.75 -1.28 32.15
CA PRO A 435 -19.03 -1.80 32.59
C PRO A 435 -20.24 -1.02 32.04
N GLU A 436 -20.05 0.24 31.64
CA GLU A 436 -21.10 1.10 31.06
C GLU A 436 -21.59 0.63 29.69
N ASN A 437 -20.89 -0.31 29.05
CA ASN A 437 -21.38 -0.93 27.82
C ASN A 437 -22.53 -1.90 28.09
N PHE A 438 -22.71 -2.39 29.32
CA PHE A 438 -23.69 -3.43 29.61
C PHE A 438 -25.10 -2.88 29.89
N PRO A 439 -26.16 -3.57 29.39
CA PRO A 439 -26.11 -4.74 28.52
C PRO A 439 -25.62 -4.39 27.10
N MET A 440 -24.77 -5.25 26.53
CA MET A 440 -24.13 -5.03 25.22
C MET A 440 -24.55 -6.12 24.22
N GLY A 441 -24.82 -5.75 22.97
CA GLY A 441 -25.27 -6.65 21.90
C GLY A 441 -26.74 -6.44 21.52
N LEU A 442 -27.12 -6.96 20.35
CA LEU A 442 -28.50 -6.92 19.83
C LEU A 442 -29.06 -8.33 19.59
N LYS A 443 -28.25 -9.22 19.02
CA LYS A 443 -28.58 -10.63 18.79
C LYS A 443 -28.16 -11.47 19.99
N ASP A 444 -26.87 -11.39 20.33
CA ASP A 444 -26.29 -12.09 21.46
C ASP A 444 -25.91 -11.03 22.50
N ILE A 445 -26.70 -10.96 23.57
CA ILE A 445 -26.64 -9.90 24.58
C ILE A 445 -25.84 -10.40 25.79
N VAL A 446 -24.87 -9.61 26.22
CA VAL A 446 -24.06 -9.83 27.41
C VAL A 446 -24.40 -8.79 28.48
N TYR A 447 -24.54 -9.26 29.73
CA TYR A 447 -25.13 -8.47 30.82
C TYR A 447 -24.12 -7.95 31.86
N GLY A 448 -22.85 -8.36 31.77
CA GLY A 448 -21.81 -7.97 32.72
C GLY A 448 -20.68 -8.99 32.84
N GLY A 449 -19.95 -8.89 33.94
CA GLY A 449 -18.76 -9.70 34.24
C GLY A 449 -17.46 -8.97 33.88
N ASP A 450 -16.33 -9.65 34.08
CA ASP A 450 -15.02 -9.14 33.66
C ASP A 450 -14.75 -9.50 32.19
N TRP A 451 -14.17 -8.55 31.45
CA TRP A 451 -13.97 -8.61 30.00
C TRP A 451 -12.58 -8.03 29.64
N PRO A 452 -11.50 -8.73 29.99
CA PRO A 452 -10.15 -8.32 29.61
C PRO A 452 -10.01 -8.40 28.09
N LEU A 453 -9.64 -7.28 27.48
CA LEU A 453 -9.51 -7.14 26.03
C LEU A 453 -8.05 -7.18 25.58
N VAL A 454 -7.15 -6.69 26.42
CA VAL A 454 -5.71 -6.66 26.14
C VAL A 454 -4.97 -7.18 27.36
N TRP A 455 -4.09 -8.16 27.18
CA TRP A 455 -3.27 -8.66 28.28
C TRP A 455 -1.94 -9.24 27.79
N SER A 456 -1.05 -9.47 28.75
CA SER A 456 0.20 -10.19 28.57
C SER A 456 0.33 -11.27 29.64
N ASN A 457 0.81 -12.45 29.26
CA ASN A 457 1.25 -13.49 30.18
C ASN A 457 2.76 -13.35 30.39
N GLY A 458 3.18 -12.94 31.58
CA GLY A 458 4.57 -12.62 31.92
C GLY A 458 5.56 -13.79 31.84
N ARG A 459 5.08 -15.02 31.63
CA ARG A 459 5.94 -16.18 31.30
C ARG A 459 6.48 -16.12 29.87
N TYR A 460 5.87 -15.33 29.00
CA TYR A 460 6.18 -15.26 27.57
C TYR A 460 6.30 -13.80 27.12
N ARG A 461 7.07 -13.57 26.03
CA ARG A 461 7.10 -12.26 25.38
C ARG A 461 5.90 -12.12 24.45
N MET A 462 4.73 -11.88 25.03
CA MET A 462 3.46 -11.96 24.30
C MET A 462 2.48 -10.84 24.67
N VAL A 463 1.67 -10.42 23.70
CA VAL A 463 0.47 -9.61 23.93
C VAL A 463 -0.68 -10.19 23.14
N TYR A 464 -1.83 -10.35 23.78
CA TYR A 464 -3.10 -10.61 23.11
C TYR A 464 -3.93 -9.32 23.06
N ILE A 465 -4.59 -9.07 21.93
CA ILE A 465 -5.53 -7.98 21.72
C ILE A 465 -6.85 -8.53 21.18
N ASN A 466 -7.98 -8.19 21.79
CA ASN A 466 -9.26 -8.76 21.40
C ASN A 466 -9.83 -8.19 20.09
N MET A 467 -9.59 -6.92 19.78
CA MET A 467 -10.15 -6.26 18.60
C MET A 467 -9.56 -6.82 17.30
N GLY A 468 -10.42 -7.17 16.33
CA GLY A 468 -9.94 -7.69 15.04
C GLY A 468 -11.00 -8.35 14.13
N HIS A 469 -12.17 -7.71 13.97
CA HIS A 469 -13.30 -8.26 13.23
C HIS A 469 -13.89 -7.24 12.24
N GLY A 470 -13.78 -7.50 10.94
CA GLY A 470 -14.34 -6.66 9.88
C GLY A 470 -13.32 -5.71 9.24
N ASP A 471 -13.82 -4.70 8.53
CA ASP A 471 -13.05 -3.77 7.69
C ASP A 471 -12.96 -2.34 8.25
N ALA A 472 -13.30 -2.14 9.53
CA ALA A 472 -13.31 -0.82 10.16
C ALA A 472 -12.41 -0.73 11.41
N CYS A 473 -11.67 -1.79 11.77
CA CYS A 473 -10.88 -1.82 13.01
C CYS A 473 -9.70 -0.82 13.03
N PHE A 474 -9.26 -0.31 11.88
CA PHE A 474 -8.17 0.68 11.79
C PHE A 474 -8.66 2.13 11.67
N SER A 475 -9.96 2.38 11.86
CA SER A 475 -10.58 3.71 11.70
C SER A 475 -10.30 4.70 12.84
N ASP A 476 -9.82 4.24 14.00
CA ASP A 476 -9.52 5.09 15.16
C ASP A 476 -8.02 5.15 15.48
N ALA A 477 -7.52 6.36 15.66
CA ALA A 477 -6.09 6.60 15.92
C ALA A 477 -5.63 6.11 17.30
N THR A 478 -6.52 6.10 18.30
CA THR A 478 -6.18 5.66 19.66
C THR A 478 -5.97 4.14 19.70
N GLN A 479 -6.87 3.38 19.06
CA GLN A 479 -6.69 1.94 18.89
C GLN A 479 -5.46 1.62 18.04
N ASN A 480 -5.20 2.37 16.97
CA ASN A 480 -4.00 2.17 16.16
C ASN A 480 -2.72 2.43 17.00
N LEU A 481 -2.72 3.45 17.86
CA LEU A 481 -1.60 3.72 18.78
C LEU A 481 -1.38 2.56 19.77
N LEU A 482 -2.44 1.96 20.30
CA LEU A 482 -2.35 0.74 21.12
C LEU A 482 -1.65 -0.40 20.37
N PHE A 483 -1.98 -0.62 19.09
CA PHE A 483 -1.34 -1.67 18.27
C PHE A 483 0.15 -1.39 18.06
N VAL A 484 0.52 -0.14 17.77
CA VAL A 484 1.93 0.28 17.64
C VAL A 484 2.67 0.07 18.95
N ASN A 485 2.08 0.47 20.07
CA ASN A 485 2.68 0.34 21.39
C ASN A 485 2.90 -1.13 21.79
N ALA A 486 1.92 -2.01 21.49
CA ALA A 486 2.03 -3.44 21.75
C ALA A 486 3.15 -4.09 20.93
N LEU A 487 3.20 -3.83 19.62
CA LEU A 487 4.30 -4.28 18.75
C LEU A 487 5.66 -3.82 19.30
N ARG A 488 5.79 -2.52 19.60
CA ARG A 488 7.04 -1.93 20.09
C ARG A 488 7.48 -2.58 21.39
N TRP A 489 6.56 -2.82 22.33
CA TRP A 489 6.89 -3.41 23.63
C TRP A 489 7.33 -4.87 23.52
N VAL A 490 6.65 -5.68 22.70
CA VAL A 490 7.05 -7.08 22.47
C VAL A 490 8.44 -7.15 21.83
N VAL A 491 8.76 -6.24 20.91
CA VAL A 491 10.09 -6.18 20.29
C VAL A 491 11.17 -5.69 21.27
N SER A 492 10.89 -4.63 22.05
CA SER A 492 11.89 -4.04 22.96
C SER A 492 12.26 -4.92 24.15
N THR A 493 11.48 -5.97 24.42
CA THR A 493 11.71 -6.91 25.52
C THR A 493 12.48 -8.17 25.09
N SER A 494 13.12 -8.13 23.92
CA SER A 494 13.94 -9.24 23.41
C SER A 494 15.12 -9.57 24.35
N PRO A 495 15.38 -10.85 24.67
CA PRO A 495 16.54 -11.26 25.45
C PRO A 495 17.85 -11.05 24.68
N LYS A 496 17.77 -10.82 23.36
CA LYS A 496 18.92 -10.46 22.50
C LYS A 496 19.30 -8.97 22.62
N GLY A 497 18.53 -8.17 23.37
CA GLY A 497 18.68 -6.71 23.53
C GLY A 497 17.52 -5.93 22.90
N ASP A 498 17.28 -4.71 23.37
CA ASP A 498 16.26 -3.80 22.83
C ASP A 498 16.70 -3.27 21.46
N PRO A 499 16.03 -3.64 20.34
CA PRO A 499 16.42 -3.20 18.99
C PRO A 499 16.25 -1.69 18.73
N PHE A 500 15.59 -0.98 19.65
CA PHE A 500 15.36 0.45 19.55
C PHE A 500 16.42 1.31 20.27
N GLN A 501 17.39 0.71 20.97
CA GLN A 501 18.49 1.41 21.65
C GLN A 501 19.78 1.48 20.84
#